data_AF-A0A938ZI77-F1
#
_entry.id   AF-A0A938ZI77-F1
#
_cell.length_a   1.000
_cell.length_b   1.000
_cell.length_c   1.000
_cell.angle_alpha   90.00
_cell.angle_beta   90.00
_cell.angle_gamma   90.00
#
_symmetry.space_group_name_H-M   'P 1'
#
loop_
_entity.id
_entity.type
_entity.pdbx_description
1 polymer ?
#
loop_
_entity_poly.entity_id
_entity_poly.type
_entity_poly.pdbx_seq_one_letter_code
_entity_poly.pdbx_strand_id
1 'polypeptide(L)' 'MSPIEILKEFNSCYLNIQAIAQDENWLKLIADKKIDPEAATHVGDTLHYLGEVMGCVEEVVEVKFNQEVK' A
#
# COMPACT_ATOMS: atom_id res chain seq x y z
N MET A 1 8.77 4.50 -22.88
CA MET A 1 9.56 4.04 -21.73
C MET A 1 10.22 2.71 -22.05
N SER A 2 11.47 2.56 -21.67
CA SER A 2 12.20 1.30 -21.62
C SER A 2 11.66 0.42 -20.47
N PRO A 3 11.88 -0.90 -20.52
CA PRO A 3 11.50 -1.80 -19.43
C PRO A 3 12.03 -1.38 -18.05
N ILE A 4 13.23 -0.79 -18.00
CA ILE A 4 13.85 -0.32 -16.74
C ILE A 4 13.11 0.89 -16.18
N GLU A 5 12.63 1.81 -17.03
CA GLU A 5 11.85 2.96 -16.59
C GLU A 5 10.49 2.53 -16.03
N ILE A 6 9.86 1.52 -16.65
CA ILE A 6 8.60 0.92 -16.18
C ILE A 6 8.79 0.30 -14.79
N LEU A 7 9.87 -0.45 -14.57
CA LEU A 7 10.17 -1.06 -13.27
C LEU A 7 10.40 -0.01 -12.17
N LYS A 8 11.09 1.09 -12.48
CA LYS A 8 11.28 2.20 -11.54
C LYS A 8 9.95 2.86 -11.17
N GLU A 9 9.07 3.05 -12.14
CA GLU A 9 7.75 3.62 -11.89
C GLU A 9 6.90 2.69 -11.01
N PHE A 10 6.93 1.38 -11.25
CA PHE A 10 6.29 0.40 -10.36
C PHE A 10 6.84 0.45 -8.92
N ASN A 11 8.16 0.57 -8.74
CA ASN A 11 8.76 0.75 -7.42
C ASN A 11 8.25 2.02 -6.72
N SER A 12 8.15 3.13 -7.43
CA SER A 12 7.60 4.38 -6.88
C SER A 12 6.10 4.26 -6.54
N CYS A 13 5.33 3.54 -7.36
CA CYS A 13 3.93 3.25 -7.06
C CYS A 13 3.76 2.37 -5.82
N TYR A 14 4.66 1.40 -5.61
CA TYR A 14 4.62 0.51 -4.47
C TYR A 14 4.60 1.27 -3.13
N LEU A 15 5.49 2.26 -2.95
CA LEU A 15 5.49 3.11 -1.75
C LEU A 15 4.19 3.89 -1.55
N ASN A 16 3.64 4.47 -2.62
CA ASN A 16 2.39 5.23 -2.55
C ASN A 16 1.21 4.33 -2.16
N ILE A 17 1.17 3.09 -2.67
CA ILE A 17 0.14 2.11 -2.33
C ILE A 17 0.30 1.64 -0.88
N GLN A 18 1.53 1.46 -0.39
CA GLN A 18 1.79 1.16 1.03
C GLN A 18 1.29 2.28 1.93
N ALA A 19 1.52 3.54 1.56
CA ALA A 19 1.03 4.68 2.31
C ALA A 19 -0.52 4.68 2.38
N ILE A 20 -1.21 4.37 1.27
CA ILE A 20 -2.67 4.22 1.27
C ILE A 20 -3.12 3.09 2.19
N ALA A 21 -2.44 1.94 2.16
CA ALA A 21 -2.78 0.79 2.99
C ALA A 21 -2.67 1.09 4.51
N GLN A 22 -1.82 2.05 4.88
CA GLN A 22 -1.60 2.48 6.27
C GLN A 22 -2.32 3.80 6.63
N ASP A 23 -2.99 4.46 5.69
CA ASP A 23 -3.62 5.77 5.93
C ASP A 23 -4.91 5.62 6.78
N GLU A 24 -4.97 6.34 7.90
CA GLU A 24 -6.10 6.25 8.84
C GLU A 24 -7.42 6.70 8.24
N ASN A 25 -7.42 7.70 7.35
CA ASN A 25 -8.65 8.17 6.72
C ASN A 25 -9.16 7.13 5.73
N TRP A 26 -8.26 6.50 4.97
CA TRP A 26 -8.57 5.38 4.09
C TRP A 26 -9.20 4.22 4.85
N LEU A 27 -8.55 3.78 5.94
CA LEU A 27 -9.06 2.70 6.79
C LEU A 27 -10.43 3.05 7.40
N LYS A 28 -10.63 4.31 7.79
CA LYS A 28 -11.92 4.80 8.28
C LYS A 28 -13.01 4.80 7.21
N LEU A 29 -12.69 5.14 5.96
CA LEU A 29 -13.66 5.08 4.86
C LEU A 29 -14.15 3.64 4.62
N ILE A 30 -13.26 2.65 4.76
CA ILE A 30 -13.59 1.22 4.67
C ILE A 30 -14.49 0.82 5.85
N ALA A 31 -14.09 1.17 7.08
CA ALA A 31 -14.86 0.85 8.29
C ALA A 31 -16.27 1.45 8.27
N ASP A 32 -16.39 2.68 7.77
CA ASP A 32 -17.67 3.39 7.60
C ASP A 32 -18.49 2.88 6.39
N LYS A 33 -17.98 1.90 5.62
CA LYS A 33 -18.58 1.39 4.37
C LYS A 33 -18.88 2.50 3.34
N LYS A 34 -18.08 3.56 3.34
CA LYS A 34 -18.18 4.68 2.38
C LYS A 34 -17.50 4.35 1.06
N ILE A 35 -16.63 3.34 1.05
CA ILE A 35 -16.06 2.71 -0.12
C ILE A 35 -16.25 1.20 -0.06
N ASP A 36 -15.87 0.51 -1.13
CA ASP A 36 -15.95 -0.94 -1.22
C ASP A 36 -15.24 -1.61 -0.02
N PRO A 37 -15.93 -2.47 0.76
CA PRO A 37 -15.31 -3.22 1.84
C PRO A 37 -14.14 -4.11 1.40
N GLU A 38 -14.11 -4.54 0.14
CA GLU A 38 -13.02 -5.36 -0.43
C GLU A 38 -11.80 -4.53 -0.84
N ALA A 39 -11.88 -3.19 -0.78
CA ALA A 39 -10.78 -2.31 -1.16
C ALA A 39 -9.49 -2.58 -0.37
N ALA A 40 -9.60 -2.93 0.92
CA ALA A 40 -8.44 -3.31 1.74
C ALA A 40 -7.75 -4.57 1.19
N THR A 41 -8.55 -5.58 0.82
CA THR A 41 -8.06 -6.84 0.26
C THR A 41 -7.35 -6.60 -1.07
N HIS A 42 -7.97 -5.85 -1.98
CA HIS A 42 -7.39 -5.58 -3.30
C HIS A 42 -6.09 -4.76 -3.23
N VAL A 43 -6.01 -3.80 -2.31
CA VAL A 43 -4.77 -3.06 -2.05
C VAL A 43 -3.68 -3.98 -1.51
N GLY A 44 -4.04 -4.88 -0.58
CA GLY A 44 -3.13 -5.90 -0.05
C GLY A 44 -2.61 -6.85 -1.13
N ASP A 45 -3.49 -7.36 -2.00
CA ASP A 45 -3.12 -8.23 -3.12
C ASP A 45 -2.18 -7.52 -4.11
N THR A 46 -2.44 -6.25 -4.40
CA THR A 46 -1.59 -5.45 -5.29
C THR A 46 -0.18 -5.29 -4.71
N LEU A 47 -0.07 -4.99 -3.41
CA LEU A 47 1.22 -4.92 -2.72
C LEU A 47 1.94 -6.27 -2.77
N HIS A 48 1.22 -7.37 -2.54
CA HIS A 48 1.78 -8.72 -2.62
C HIS A 48 2.38 -9.01 -4.01
N TYR A 49 1.65 -8.74 -5.09
CA TYR A 49 2.16 -8.97 -6.45
C TYR A 49 3.33 -8.05 -6.82
N LEU A 50 3.29 -6.77 -6.43
CA LEU A 50 4.39 -5.85 -6.68
C LEU A 50 5.66 -6.27 -5.93
N GLY A 51 5.55 -6.72 -4.69
CA GLY A 51 6.68 -7.24 -3.92
C GLY A 51 7.24 -8.55 -4.48
N GLU A 52 6.38 -9.56 -4.65
CA GLU A 52 6.81 -10.94 -4.97
C GLU A 52 7.13 -11.16 -6.46
N VAL A 53 6.30 -10.61 -7.36
CA VAL A 53 6.40 -10.89 -8.80
C VAL A 53 7.28 -9.88 -9.51
N MET A 54 7.15 -8.60 -9.14
CA MET A 54 7.87 -7.51 -9.81
C MET A 54 9.19 -7.16 -9.12
N GLY A 55 9.45 -7.70 -7.92
CA GLY A 55 10.67 -7.46 -7.17
C GLY A 55 10.80 -6.00 -6.71
N CYS A 56 9.68 -5.35 -6.36
CA CYS A 56 9.72 -4.03 -5.76
C CYS A 56 10.33 -4.13 -4.34
N VAL A 57 11.57 -3.68 -4.16
CA VAL A 57 12.36 -3.84 -2.91
C VAL A 57 12.44 -2.58 -2.06
N GLU A 58 11.65 -1.54 -2.35
CA GLU A 58 11.65 -0.37 -1.47
C GLU A 58 11.16 -0.78 -0.08
N GLU A 59 11.94 -0.42 0.93
CA GLU A 59 11.81 -0.96 2.28
C GLU A 59 10.41 -0.63 2.83
N VAL A 60 9.70 -1.65 3.30
CA VAL A 60 8.38 -1.47 3.92
C VAL A 60 8.57 -0.63 5.18
N VAL A 61 8.22 0.64 5.13
CA VAL A 61 8.18 1.49 6.33
C VAL A 61 6.88 1.20 7.04
N GLU A 62 6.93 0.29 8.01
CA GLU A 62 5.82 0.05 8.93
C GLU A 62 5.73 1.25 9.89
N VAL A 63 4.72 2.11 9.72
CA VAL A 63 4.47 3.21 10.66
C VAL A 63 3.87 2.61 11.93
N LYS A 64 4.72 2.29 12.91
CA LYS A 64 4.28 1.85 14.23
C LYS A 64 3.52 2.99 14.93
N PHE A 65 2.20 2.86 15.00
CA PHE A 65 1.39 3.69 15.87
C PHE A 65 1.75 3.38 17.33
N ASN A 66 2.48 4.28 17.97
CA ASN A 66 2.49 4.37 19.44
C ASN A 66 1.09 4.81 19.86
N GLN A 67 0.19 3.84 20.09
CA GLN A 67 -0.99 4.08 20.90
C GLN A 67 -0.49 4.41 22.31
N GLU A 68 -0.35 5.69 22.61
CA GLU A 68 -0.26 6.15 23.99
C GLU A 68 -1.57 5.75 24.68
N VAL A 69 -1.48 4.68 25.48
CA VAL A 69 -2.53 4.24 26.39
C VAL A 69 -2.76 5.37 27.38
N LYS A 70 -3.93 6.01 27.29
CA LYS A 70 -4.43 6.93 28.32
C LYS A 70 -4.82 6.17 29.59
#